data_AF-A0A7H0Y7P1-F1
#
_entry.id   AF-A0A7H0Y7P1-F1
#
_cell.length_a   1.000
_cell.length_b   1.000
_cell.length_c   1.000
_cell.angle_alpha   90.00
_cell.angle_beta   90.00
_cell.angle_gamma   90.00
#
_symmetry.space_group_name_H-M   'P 1'
#
loop_
_entity.id
_entity.type
_entity.pdbx_description
1 polymer ?
#
loop_
_entity_poly.entity_id
_entity_poly.type
_entity_poly.pdbx_seq_one_letter_code
_entity_poly.pdbx_strand_id
1 'polypeptide(L)'
;MDELIGQLENLTADLMNRLNITSYEEMVRFVESRQLLVNELEDILKLSAADAGQTDRIRNLIGNDTAIISRMNFLKAEAADWLQQRNMAKVQRNVYETAYSPDAILMDRRK
;
A
#
# COMPACT_ATOMS: atom_id res chain seq x y z
N MET A 1 25.03 11.69 11.75
CA MET A 1 24.50 10.32 11.61
C MET A 1 23.43 10.03 12.66
N ASP A 2 23.70 10.22 13.95
CA ASP A 2 22.72 9.96 15.02
C ASP A 2 21.38 10.69 14.88
N GLU A 3 21.42 11.93 14.39
CA GLU A 3 20.21 12.70 14.12
C GLU A 3 19.35 12.05 13.03
N LEU A 4 19.96 11.63 11.90
CA LEU A 4 19.25 10.94 10.82
C LEU A 4 18.68 9.60 11.28
N ILE A 5 19.46 8.84 12.06
CA ILE A 5 18.98 7.58 12.66
C ILE A 5 17.80 7.86 13.60
N GLY A 6 17.87 8.92 14.42
CA GLY A 6 16.78 9.34 15.29
C GLY A 6 15.52 9.77 14.52
N GLN A 7 15.67 10.48 13.39
CA GLN A 7 14.54 10.82 12.52
C GLN A 7 13.90 9.58 11.91
N LEU A 8 14.71 8.61 11.45
CA LEU A 8 14.23 7.32 10.96
C LEU A 8 13.48 6.53 12.05
N GLU A 9 14.01 6.52 13.28
CA GLU A 9 13.38 5.88 14.43
C GLU A 9 12.03 6.50 14.77
N ASN A 10 11.95 7.83 14.83
CA ASN A 10 10.70 8.54 15.09
C ASN A 10 9.67 8.29 13.98
N LEU A 11 10.08 8.43 12.71
CA LEU A 11 9.21 8.18 11.55
C LEU A 11 8.67 6.75 11.56
N THR A 12 9.52 5.78 11.90
CA THR A 12 9.13 4.37 11.97
C THR A 12 8.22 4.11 13.17
N ALA A 13 8.53 4.65 14.35
CA ALA A 13 7.71 4.49 15.54
C ALA A 13 6.30 5.08 15.36
N ASP A 14 6.20 6.27 14.77
CA ASP A 14 4.94 6.94 14.47
C ASP A 14 4.08 6.11 13.50
N LEU A 15 4.69 5.49 12.49
CA LEU A 15 3.98 4.55 11.63
C LEU A 15 3.54 3.30 12.40
N MET A 16 4.45 2.68 13.16
CA MET A 16 4.19 1.43 13.87
C MET A 16 3.04 1.56 14.88
N ASN A 17 2.93 2.72 15.56
CA ASN A 17 1.84 3.02 16.49
C ASN A 17 0.44 3.00 15.84
N ARG A 18 0.37 3.25 14.53
CA ARG A 18 -0.89 3.36 13.77
C ARG A 18 -0.96 2.43 12.56
N LEU A 19 -0.06 1.45 12.48
CA LEU A 19 0.16 0.63 11.27
C LEU A 19 -1.12 0.01 10.71
N ASN A 20 -2.00 -0.47 11.59
CA ASN A 20 -3.25 -1.14 11.20
C ASN A 20 -4.32 -0.20 10.63
N ILE A 21 -4.23 1.09 10.92
CA ILE A 21 -5.17 2.11 10.43
C ILE A 21 -4.54 3.01 9.35
N THR A 22 -3.24 2.88 9.09
CA THR A 22 -2.54 3.65 8.05
C THR A 22 -3.12 3.35 6.67
N SER A 23 -3.48 4.40 5.93
CA SER A 23 -3.99 4.29 4.56
C SER A 23 -2.88 4.02 3.55
N TYR A 24 -3.27 3.71 2.30
CA TYR A 24 -2.32 3.59 1.19
C TYR A 24 -1.52 4.88 0.97
N GLU A 25 -2.18 6.04 0.94
CA GLU A 25 -1.55 7.34 0.71
C GLU A 25 -0.58 7.72 1.84
N GLU A 26 -0.89 7.33 3.08
CA GLU A 26 0.00 7.52 4.22
C GLU A 26 1.21 6.57 4.15
N MET A 27 1.02 5.32 3.71
CA MET A 27 2.13 4.39 3.47
C MET A 27 3.08 4.90 2.38
N VAL A 28 2.54 5.47 1.29
CA VAL A 28 3.36 6.08 0.23
C VAL A 28 4.21 7.22 0.79
N ARG A 29 3.57 8.17 1.50
CA ARG A 29 4.27 9.30 2.13
C ARG A 29 5.34 8.85 3.11
N PHE A 30 5.08 7.80 3.89
CA PHE A 30 6.06 7.21 4.78
C PHE A 30 7.27 6.67 4.02
N VAL A 31 7.06 5.87 2.97
CA VAL A 31 8.15 5.29 2.18
C VAL A 31 8.99 6.39 1.52
N GLU A 32 8.35 7.40 0.94
CA GLU A 32 9.04 8.55 0.34
C GLU A 32 9.88 9.30 1.38
N SER A 33 9.32 9.59 2.55
CA SER A 33 10.02 10.29 3.63
C SER A 33 11.20 9.45 4.16
N ARG A 34 11.00 8.13 4.34
CA ARG A 34 12.05 7.21 4.76
C ARG A 34 13.17 7.15 3.74
N GLN A 35 12.84 7.15 2.44
CA GLN A 35 13.85 7.08 1.38
C GLN A 35 14.75 8.31 1.36
N LEU A 36 14.21 9.50 1.59
CA LEU A 36 15.00 10.73 1.66
C LEU A 36 16.06 10.63 2.79
N LEU A 37 15.64 10.21 3.98
CA LEU A 37 16.54 10.03 5.13
C LEU A 37 17.57 8.92 4.90
N VAL A 38 17.18 7.81 4.25
CA VAL A 38 18.10 6.72 3.91
C VAL A 38 19.15 7.18 2.89
N ASN A 39 18.76 7.94 1.86
CA ASN A 39 19.71 8.47 0.87
C ASN A 39 20.76 9.36 1.53
N GLU A 40 20.32 10.25 2.44
CA GLU A 40 21.22 11.14 3.17
C GLU A 40 22.15 10.36 4.12
N LEU A 41 21.63 9.29 4.74
CA LEU A 41 22.42 8.38 5.57
C LEU A 41 23.47 7.62 4.73
N GLU A 42 23.12 7.13 3.54
CA GLU A 42 24.03 6.47 2.61
C GLU A 42 25.18 7.39 2.19
N ASP A 43 24.90 8.66 1.92
CA ASP A 43 25.93 9.64 1.56
C ASP A 43 26.92 9.89 2.69
N ILE A 44 26.46 9.94 3.94
CA ILE A 44 27.34 10.02 5.11
C ILE A 44 28.16 8.73 5.27
N LEU A 45 27.55 7.57 5.05
CA LEU A 45 28.21 6.26 5.18
C LEU A 45 29.35 6.05 4.17
N LYS A 46 29.31 6.73 3.03
CA LYS A 46 30.44 6.75 2.06
C LYS A 46 31.68 7.46 2.62
N LEU A 47 31.49 8.38 3.55
CA LEU A 47 32.57 9.20 4.14
C LEU A 47 33.03 8.68 5.51
N SER A 48 32.13 8.03 6.26
CA SER A 48 32.41 7.57 7.62
C SER A 48 31.59 6.32 7.94
N ALA A 49 32.24 5.30 8.51
CA ALA A 49 31.55 4.10 8.95
C ALA A 49 30.68 4.36 10.18
N ALA A 50 29.54 3.69 10.27
CA ALA A 50 28.72 3.68 11.48
C ALA A 50 29.48 3.01 12.64
N ASP A 51 29.32 3.54 13.85
CA ASP A 51 29.78 2.86 15.05
C ASP A 51 28.87 1.68 15.44
N ALA A 52 29.25 0.93 16.48
CA ALA A 52 28.49 -0.23 16.93
C ALA A 52 27.08 0.14 17.42
N GLY A 53 26.91 1.26 18.13
CA GLY A 53 25.62 1.70 18.64
C GLY A 53 24.69 2.15 17.52
N GLN A 54 25.21 2.89 16.54
CA GLN A 54 24.50 3.29 15.33
C GLN A 54 24.08 2.07 14.49
N THR A 55 24.98 1.09 14.36
CA THR A 55 24.67 -0.17 13.65
C THR A 55 23.54 -0.94 14.33
N ASP A 56 23.54 -1.03 15.65
CA ASP A 56 22.49 -1.72 16.40
C ASP A 56 21.13 -1.02 16.26
N ARG A 57 21.12 0.32 16.29
CA ARG A 57 19.91 1.14 16.02
C ARG A 57 19.36 0.90 14.62
N ILE A 58 20.22 0.89 13.60
CA ILE A 58 19.84 0.58 12.22
C ILE A 58 19.27 -0.85 12.12
N ARG A 59 19.86 -1.82 12.82
CA ARG A 59 19.34 -3.20 12.84
C ARG A 59 17.94 -3.28 13.46
N ASN A 60 17.69 -2.53 14.53
CA ASN A 60 16.36 -2.45 15.15
C ASN A 60 15.32 -1.83 14.21
N LEU A 61 15.70 -0.79 13.45
CA LEU A 61 14.86 -0.21 12.41
C LEU A 61 14.44 -1.25 11.37
N ILE A 62 15.41 -2.01 10.83
CA ILE A 62 15.17 -3.08 9.85
C ILE A 62 14.23 -4.16 10.41
N GLY A 63 14.29 -4.42 11.72
CA GLY A 63 13.39 -5.37 12.39
C GLY A 63 11.89 -5.04 12.23
N ASN A 64 11.53 -3.77 12.00
CA ASN A 64 10.14 -3.36 11.78
C ASN A 64 9.66 -3.58 10.34
N ASP A 65 10.57 -3.75 9.38
CA ASP A 65 10.24 -3.74 7.95
C ASP A 65 9.31 -4.89 7.56
N THR A 66 9.35 -6.03 8.27
CA THR A 66 8.44 -7.15 8.02
C THR A 66 6.98 -6.78 8.28
N ALA A 67 6.69 -6.04 9.36
CA ALA A 67 5.34 -5.58 9.68
C ALA A 67 4.86 -4.55 8.66
N ILE A 68 5.73 -3.62 8.28
CA ILE A 68 5.46 -2.58 7.28
C ILE A 68 5.12 -3.21 5.93
N ILE A 69 5.94 -4.16 5.45
CA ILE A 69 5.70 -4.89 4.19
C ILE A 69 4.39 -5.69 4.27
N SER A 70 4.10 -6.33 5.40
CA SER A 70 2.83 -7.05 5.60
C SER A 70 1.63 -6.12 5.42
N ARG A 71 1.68 -4.92 6.00
CA ARG A 71 0.63 -3.90 5.81
C ARG A 71 0.49 -3.46 4.36
N MET A 72 1.59 -3.24 3.65
CA MET A 72 1.55 -2.90 2.22
C MET A 72 0.88 -4.00 1.40
N ASN A 73 1.22 -5.27 1.67
CA ASN A 73 0.63 -6.41 0.99
C ASN A 73 -0.86 -6.56 1.30
N PHE A 74 -1.28 -6.31 2.54
CA PHE A 74 -2.69 -6.28 2.92
C PHE A 74 -3.46 -5.24 2.10
N LEU A 75 -2.99 -3.99 2.04
CA LEU A 75 -3.63 -2.92 1.28
C LEU A 75 -3.68 -3.24 -0.22
N LYS A 76 -2.63 -3.86 -0.77
CA LYS A 76 -2.59 -4.33 -2.15
C LYS A 76 -3.65 -5.41 -2.41
N ALA A 77 -3.79 -6.38 -1.51
CA ALA A 77 -4.77 -7.45 -1.63
C ALA A 77 -6.20 -6.92 -1.53
N GLU A 78 -6.46 -6.01 -0.60
CA GLU A 78 -7.75 -5.33 -0.45
C GLU A 78 -8.13 -4.60 -1.74
N ALA A 79 -7.24 -3.79 -2.32
CA ALA A 79 -7.50 -3.09 -3.57
C ALA A 79 -7.79 -4.04 -4.75
N ALA A 80 -7.12 -5.20 -4.80
CA ALA A 80 -7.38 -6.23 -5.82
C ALA A 80 -8.77 -6.88 -5.65
N ASP A 81 -9.17 -7.17 -4.42
CA ASP A 81 -10.48 -7.75 -4.11
C ASP A 81 -11.62 -6.77 -4.48
N TRP A 82 -11.48 -5.49 -4.12
CA TRP A 82 -12.41 -4.44 -4.54
C TRP A 82 -12.58 -4.36 -6.06
N LEU A 83 -11.48 -4.50 -6.82
CA LEU A 83 -11.53 -4.52 -8.27
C LEU A 83 -12.29 -5.74 -8.82
N GLN A 84 -12.06 -6.91 -8.22
CA GLN A 84 -12.74 -8.16 -8.59
C GLN A 84 -14.25 -8.09 -8.30
N GLN A 85 -14.63 -7.65 -7.11
CA GLN A 85 -16.05 -7.48 -6.73
C GLN A 85 -16.77 -6.53 -7.68
N ARG A 86 -16.13 -5.41 -8.06
CA ARG A 86 -16.67 -4.47 -9.04
C ARG A 86 -16.91 -5.11 -10.40
N ASN A 87 -16.00 -5.96 -10.86
CA ASN A 87 -16.17 -6.68 -12.13
C ASN A 87 -17.33 -7.68 -12.04
N MET A 88 -17.48 -8.41 -10.93
CA MET A 88 -18.60 -9.32 -10.72
C MET A 88 -19.95 -8.58 -10.67
N ALA A 89 -20.02 -7.42 -10.02
CA ALA A 89 -21.24 -6.61 -9.97
C ALA A 89 -21.67 -6.10 -11.36
N LYS A 90 -20.71 -5.78 -12.25
CA LYS A 90 -20.99 -5.44 -13.65
C LYS A 90 -21.53 -6.63 -14.44
N VAL A 91 -20.97 -7.82 -14.24
CA VAL A 91 -21.45 -9.05 -14.89
C VAL A 91 -22.88 -9.39 -14.44
N GLN A 92 -23.19 -9.25 -13.15
CA GLN A 92 -24.54 -9.48 -12.63
C GLN A 92 -25.55 -8.46 -13.18
N ARG A 93 -25.20 -7.18 -13.28
CA ARG A 93 -26.06 -6.17 -13.95
C ARG A 93 -26.34 -6.52 -15.41
N ASN A 94 -25.32 -6.96 -16.16
CA ASN A 94 -25.50 -7.36 -17.56
C ASN A 94 -26.43 -8.57 -17.72
N VAL A 95 -26.42 -9.54 -16.80
CA VAL A 95 -27.32 -10.72 -16.85
C VAL A 95 -28.77 -10.33 -16.57
N TYR A 96 -29.03 -9.39 -15.66
CA TYR A 96 -30.38 -8.88 -15.41
C TYR A 96 -30.89 -7.95 -16.53
N GLU A 97 -30.02 -7.13 -17.16
CA GLU A 97 -30.40 -6.31 -18.31
C GLU A 97 -30.61 -7.13 -19.59
N THR A 98 -29.82 -8.19 -19.82
CA THR A 98 -30.02 -9.09 -20.98
C THR A 98 -31.22 -10.03 -20.83
N ALA A 99 -31.68 -10.31 -19.60
CA ALA A 99 -32.97 -10.97 -19.36
C ALA A 99 -34.19 -10.07 -19.62
N TYR A 100 -33.97 -8.76 -19.82
CA TYR A 100 -34.97 -7.76 -20.18
C TYR A 100 -34.74 -7.19 -21.59
N SER A 101 -34.18 -8.00 -22.51
CA SER A 101 -34.41 -7.76 -23.92
C SER A 101 -35.72 -8.47 -24.27
N PRO A 102 -36.85 -7.76 -24.44
CA PRO A 102 -37.98 -8.37 -25.09
C PRO A 102 -37.53 -8.53 -26.54
N ASP A 103 -37.17 -9.76 -26.91
CA ASP A 103 -37.70 -10.29 -28.16
C ASP A 103 -39.24 -10.23 -28.03
N ALA A 104 -39.75 -9.00 -28.14
CA ALA A 104 -41.12 -8.67 -28.36
C ALA A 104 -41.40 -9.23 -29.74
N ILE A 105 -41.86 -10.48 -29.71
CA ILE A 105 -42.97 -10.98 -30.48
C ILE A 105 -43.79 -9.78 -30.99
N LEU A 106 -43.49 -9.31 -32.20
CA LEU A 106 -44.43 -8.56 -33.00
C LEU A 106 -44.84 -9.46 -34.15
N MET A 107 -45.74 -10.40 -33.82
CA MET A 107 -46.69 -10.91 -34.79
C MET A 107 -47.46 -9.70 -35.34
N ASP A 108 -47.15 -9.27 -36.56
CA ASP A 108 -48.11 -8.52 -37.36
C ASP A 108 -48.65 -9.43 -38.46
N ARG A 109 -49.88 -9.91 -38.22
CA ARG A 109 -50.74 -10.42 -39.29
C ARG A 109 -51.41 -9.21 -39.94
N ARG A 110 -51.12 -8.93 -41.21
CA ARG A 110 -52.06 -8.60 -42.30
C ARG A 110 -51.35 -7.95 -43.50
N LYS A 111 -51.30 -8.65 -44.65
CA LYS A 111 -52.23 -8.49 -45.78
C LYS A 111 -52.01 -9.59 -46.80
#